data_AF-A0A1Z8PYS6-F1
#
_entry.id   AF-A0A1Z8PYS6-F1
#
_cell.length_a   1.000
_cell.length_b   1.000
_cell.length_c   1.000
_cell.angle_alpha   90.00
_cell.angle_beta   90.00
_cell.angle_gamma   90.00
#
_symmetry.space_group_name_H-M   'P 1'
#
loop_
_entity.id
_entity.type
_entity.pdbx_description
1 polymer ?
#
loop_
_entity_poly.entity_id
_entity_poly.type
_entity_poly.pdbx_seq_one_letter_code
_entity_poly.pdbx_strand_id
1 'polypeptide(L)'
;MIKAMKNIALSASCLLFLGACAEMELASHVVKTLPSPPLNSNSPATKSEGHFKVGNAYRIEGRKYKPFESYDLVETGVSSWYGPNFHGKRTANGETFNMYDMTAAHRTLQLPSIIRVTNLENGRSAIMRVNDRGPFSKDRVLDVSKKGAEVLGFQNQGTTKVRIEVLKEESQHVAAMAKKGLSTRGIELAMARNPNYLVASKQGVSPSYIKPRSANLTLKKPLAVQPVEAEPVLASAAATPSDSVYVQAGAFRDAHNAQKMVDALRAFGNAHVKPRLSDGGSLYSVRFGPMQVADANNLVSKLGQAKRIDAIAVRD
;
A
#
# COMPACT_ATOMS: atom_id res chain seq x y z
N MET A 1 55.34 -17.46 -7.75
CA MET A 1 54.13 -17.16 -6.95
C MET A 1 52.97 -16.57 -7.79
N ILE A 2 52.66 -17.09 -9.00
CA ILE A 2 51.61 -16.49 -9.88
C ILE A 2 50.52 -17.50 -10.30
N LYS A 3 50.65 -18.80 -9.95
CA LYS A 3 49.66 -19.83 -10.35
C LYS A 3 48.50 -20.05 -9.36
N ALA A 4 48.52 -19.44 -8.18
CA ALA A 4 47.51 -19.68 -7.13
C ALA A 4 46.30 -18.72 -7.16
N MET A 5 46.36 -17.62 -7.93
CA MET A 5 45.32 -16.56 -7.88
C MET A 5 44.21 -16.70 -8.93
N LYS A 6 44.34 -17.59 -9.92
CA LYS A 6 43.33 -17.79 -10.97
C LYS A 6 42.13 -18.64 -10.53
N ASN A 7 42.27 -19.45 -9.47
CA ASN A 7 41.21 -20.37 -9.04
C ASN A 7 40.28 -19.77 -7.97
N ILE A 8 40.61 -18.61 -7.41
CA ILE A 8 39.77 -17.93 -6.39
C ILE A 8 38.75 -16.99 -7.04
N ALA A 9 39.05 -16.46 -8.23
CA ALA A 9 38.11 -15.61 -8.98
C ALA A 9 36.92 -16.38 -9.58
N LEU A 10 37.07 -17.69 -9.83
CA LEU A 10 36.01 -18.50 -10.43
C LEU A 10 34.94 -18.94 -9.39
N SER A 11 35.31 -19.03 -8.11
CA SER A 11 34.42 -19.42 -7.01
C SER A 11 33.58 -18.26 -6.48
N ALA A 12 34.05 -17.01 -6.58
CA ALA A 12 33.30 -15.83 -6.14
C ALA A 12 32.14 -15.45 -7.10
N SER A 13 32.24 -15.81 -8.38
CA SER A 13 31.19 -15.54 -9.38
C SER A 13 29.96 -16.46 -9.19
N CYS A 14 30.15 -17.66 -8.65
CA CYS A 14 29.08 -18.64 -8.46
C CYS A 14 28.20 -18.33 -7.22
N LEU A 15 28.74 -17.61 -6.22
CA LEU A 15 28.02 -17.24 -5.01
C LEU A 15 27.10 -16.02 -5.17
N LEU A 16 27.33 -15.18 -6.18
CA LEU A 16 26.45 -14.04 -6.49
C LEU A 16 25.22 -14.42 -7.33
N PHE A 17 25.19 -15.61 -7.94
CA PHE A 17 24.02 -16.09 -8.69
C PHE A 17 23.03 -16.92 -7.84
N LEU A 18 23.41 -17.35 -6.63
CA LEU A 18 22.54 -18.12 -5.75
C LEU A 18 21.58 -17.23 -4.91
N GLY A 19 21.85 -15.94 -4.77
CA GLY A 19 20.97 -14.99 -4.07
C GLY A 19 19.71 -14.61 -4.87
N ALA A 20 19.74 -14.71 -6.19
CA ALA A 20 18.64 -14.31 -7.06
C ALA A 20 17.50 -15.36 -7.17
N CYS A 21 17.73 -16.60 -6.73
CA CYS A 21 16.72 -17.67 -6.80
C CYS A 21 15.87 -17.77 -5.53
N ALA A 22 16.38 -17.33 -4.37
CA ALA A 22 15.66 -17.44 -3.11
C ALA A 22 14.50 -16.44 -2.96
N GLU A 23 14.56 -15.28 -3.63
CA GLU A 23 13.49 -14.27 -3.56
C GLU A 23 12.26 -14.60 -4.43
N MET A 24 12.37 -15.57 -5.35
CA MET A 24 11.30 -15.90 -6.29
C MET A 24 10.35 -17.01 -5.80
N GLU A 25 10.73 -17.77 -4.76
CA GLU A 25 9.84 -18.77 -4.16
C GLU A 25 8.71 -18.17 -3.33
N LEU A 26 8.89 -16.96 -2.77
CA LEU A 26 7.90 -16.33 -1.90
C LEU A 26 6.63 -15.91 -2.67
N ALA A 27 6.75 -15.61 -3.97
CA ALA A 27 5.61 -15.32 -4.83
C ALA A 27 4.75 -16.58 -5.10
N SER A 28 5.35 -17.77 -5.05
CA SER A 28 4.66 -19.05 -5.32
C SER A 28 3.94 -19.63 -4.10
N HIS A 29 4.47 -19.40 -2.90
CA HIS A 29 3.90 -19.96 -1.67
C HIS A 29 2.70 -19.16 -1.13
N VAL A 30 2.57 -17.87 -1.46
CA VAL A 30 1.37 -17.08 -1.11
C VAL A 30 0.16 -17.47 -1.96
N VAL A 31 0.38 -18.02 -3.17
CA VAL A 31 -0.70 -18.43 -4.09
C VAL A 31 -1.38 -19.74 -3.65
N LYS A 32 -0.70 -20.60 -2.87
CA LYS A 32 -1.19 -21.95 -2.52
C LYS A 32 -2.08 -22.02 -1.28
N THR A 33 -2.08 -21.01 -0.40
CA THR A 33 -2.73 -21.09 0.92
C THR A 33 -4.07 -20.35 1.03
N LEU A 34 -4.68 -19.95 -0.09
CA LEU A 34 -6.00 -19.31 -0.09
C LEU A 34 -7.08 -20.30 -0.56
N PRO A 35 -8.18 -20.50 0.21
CA PRO A 35 -9.38 -21.13 -0.31
C PRO A 35 -9.85 -20.35 -1.55
N SER A 36 -9.96 -21.03 -2.68
CA SER A 36 -10.38 -20.41 -3.93
C SER A 36 -11.90 -20.33 -3.99
N PRO A 37 -12.52 -19.22 -4.43
CA PRO A 37 -13.82 -19.31 -5.06
C PRO A 37 -13.65 -20.11 -6.37
N PRO A 38 -14.60 -20.99 -6.72
CA PRO A 38 -14.48 -21.80 -7.92
C PRO A 38 -14.46 -20.89 -9.17
N LEU A 39 -13.42 -21.04 -9.98
CA LEU A 39 -13.41 -20.59 -11.38
C LEU A 39 -14.09 -21.67 -12.22
N ASN A 40 -15.39 -21.84 -12.02
CA ASN A 40 -16.23 -22.60 -12.93
C ASN A 40 -16.87 -21.62 -13.93
N SER A 41 -16.48 -21.73 -15.20
CA SER A 41 -17.09 -21.03 -16.34
C SER A 41 -18.58 -21.35 -16.54
N ASN A 42 -19.15 -22.22 -15.70
CA ASN A 42 -20.56 -22.60 -15.68
C ASN A 42 -21.29 -22.18 -14.38
N SER A 43 -20.69 -21.33 -13.53
CA SER A 43 -21.49 -20.65 -12.49
C SER A 43 -22.44 -19.67 -13.17
N PRO A 44 -23.75 -19.66 -12.82
CA PRO A 44 -24.66 -18.66 -13.35
C PRO A 44 -24.07 -17.29 -13.08
N ALA A 45 -23.96 -16.47 -14.13
CA ALA A 45 -23.44 -15.13 -14.05
C ALA A 45 -24.01 -14.42 -12.83
N THR A 46 -23.19 -14.27 -11.79
CA THR A 46 -23.65 -13.66 -10.56
C THR A 46 -23.99 -12.20 -10.89
N LYS A 47 -25.22 -11.80 -10.57
CA LYS A 47 -25.71 -10.45 -10.80
C LYS A 47 -24.71 -9.48 -10.17
N SER A 48 -24.18 -8.55 -10.96
CA SER A 48 -23.16 -7.62 -10.49
C SER A 48 -23.70 -6.72 -9.38
N GLU A 49 -22.93 -6.54 -8.30
CA GLU A 49 -23.18 -5.45 -7.36
C GLU A 49 -22.78 -4.08 -7.95
N GLY A 50 -21.77 -4.06 -8.83
CA GLY A 50 -21.23 -2.88 -9.48
C GLY A 50 -21.73 -2.69 -10.92
N HIS A 51 -21.64 -1.47 -11.44
CA HIS A 51 -22.01 -1.17 -12.83
C HIS A 51 -20.88 -0.45 -13.55
N PHE A 52 -20.89 -0.53 -14.89
CA PHE A 52 -19.98 0.28 -15.69
C PHE A 52 -20.29 1.76 -15.51
N LYS A 53 -19.28 2.58 -15.23
CA LYS A 53 -19.41 4.04 -15.24
C LYS A 53 -18.11 4.75 -15.59
N VAL A 54 -18.23 5.74 -16.48
CA VAL A 54 -17.24 6.82 -16.60
C VAL A 54 -17.60 7.92 -15.60
N GLY A 55 -18.85 8.38 -15.65
CA GLY A 55 -19.40 9.37 -14.74
C GLY A 55 -19.16 10.81 -15.19
N ASN A 56 -19.94 11.73 -14.62
CA ASN A 56 -19.86 13.15 -14.93
C ASN A 56 -18.63 13.81 -14.30
N ALA A 57 -18.24 14.97 -14.83
CA ALA A 57 -17.24 15.80 -14.17
C ALA A 57 -17.71 16.21 -12.76
N TYR A 58 -16.79 16.21 -11.80
CA TYR A 58 -17.10 16.50 -10.39
C TYR A 58 -16.04 17.40 -9.76
N ARG A 59 -16.32 17.93 -8.57
CA ARG A 59 -15.39 18.78 -7.82
C ARG A 59 -15.19 18.26 -6.40
N ILE A 60 -13.95 18.26 -5.94
CA ILE A 60 -13.58 18.00 -4.55
C ILE A 60 -12.61 19.11 -4.12
N GLU A 61 -12.90 19.80 -3.01
CA GLU A 61 -12.06 20.89 -2.48
C GLU A 61 -11.68 21.95 -3.55
N GLY A 62 -12.65 22.33 -4.39
CA GLY A 62 -12.46 23.30 -5.48
C GLY A 62 -11.75 22.78 -6.73
N ARG A 63 -11.20 21.56 -6.71
CA ARG A 63 -10.52 20.94 -7.87
C ARG A 63 -11.52 20.20 -8.73
N LYS A 64 -11.48 20.44 -10.05
CA LYS A 64 -12.35 19.76 -11.03
C LYS A 64 -11.68 18.51 -11.56
N TYR A 65 -12.41 17.39 -11.53
CA TYR A 65 -12.02 16.12 -12.13
C TYR A 65 -12.99 15.79 -13.26
N LYS A 66 -12.48 15.33 -14.39
CA LYS A 66 -13.29 14.87 -15.53
C LYS A 66 -12.93 13.42 -15.81
N PRO A 67 -13.75 12.46 -15.38
CA PRO A 67 -13.59 11.08 -15.78
C PRO A 67 -13.62 10.91 -17.29
N PHE A 68 -12.88 9.92 -17.79
CA PHE A 68 -12.78 9.57 -19.20
C PHE A 68 -12.59 8.07 -19.34
N GLU A 69 -12.91 7.56 -20.52
CA GLU A 69 -12.61 6.19 -20.91
C GLU A 69 -11.27 6.19 -21.64
N SER A 70 -10.27 5.52 -21.06
CA SER A 70 -8.96 5.32 -21.69
C SER A 70 -8.49 3.91 -21.41
N TYR A 71 -8.00 3.26 -22.46
CA TYR A 71 -7.53 1.88 -22.41
C TYR A 71 -6.02 1.78 -22.61
N ASP A 72 -5.33 2.91 -22.62
CA ASP A 72 -3.92 3.08 -22.97
C ASP A 72 -3.20 4.04 -22.00
N LEU A 73 -3.85 4.42 -20.90
CA LEU A 73 -3.25 5.29 -19.89
C LEU A 73 -2.02 4.63 -19.27
N VAL A 74 -0.91 5.36 -19.30
CA VAL A 74 0.28 5.14 -18.48
C VAL A 74 0.50 6.40 -17.64
N GLU A 75 0.50 6.25 -16.32
CA GLU A 75 0.64 7.36 -15.39
C GLU A 75 1.65 7.00 -14.30
N THR A 76 2.35 8.00 -13.77
CA THR A 76 3.23 7.84 -12.61
C THR A 76 2.85 8.85 -11.54
N GLY A 77 2.87 8.43 -10.28
CA GLY A 77 2.60 9.32 -9.16
C GLY A 77 2.67 8.60 -7.82
N VAL A 78 2.19 9.25 -6.76
CA VAL A 78 2.17 8.65 -5.41
C VAL A 78 0.92 7.78 -5.25
N SER A 79 1.10 6.57 -4.75
CA SER A 79 0.01 5.72 -4.28
C SER A 79 -0.09 5.77 -2.76
N SER A 80 -1.31 5.69 -2.21
CA SER A 80 -1.52 5.28 -0.83
C SER A 80 -2.47 4.09 -0.77
N TRP A 81 -2.97 3.75 0.41
CA TRP A 81 -3.97 2.70 0.56
C TRP A 81 -5.10 3.09 1.50
N TYR A 82 -6.27 2.50 1.27
CA TYR A 82 -7.47 2.76 2.07
C TYR A 82 -7.32 2.28 3.51
N GLY A 83 -7.44 3.19 4.47
CA GLY A 83 -7.52 2.82 5.89
C GLY A 83 -8.73 1.90 6.21
N PRO A 84 -8.73 1.23 7.37
CA PRO A 84 -9.73 0.21 7.73
C PRO A 84 -11.18 0.73 7.72
N ASN A 85 -11.40 2.04 7.90
CA ASN A 85 -12.71 2.68 7.96
C ASN A 85 -13.52 2.68 6.65
N PHE A 86 -12.94 2.20 5.55
CA PHE A 86 -13.64 2.09 4.26
C PHE A 86 -14.29 0.71 4.04
N HIS A 87 -13.87 -0.32 4.78
CA HIS A 87 -14.36 -1.69 4.59
C HIS A 87 -15.88 -1.78 4.72
N GLY A 88 -16.53 -2.47 3.79
CA GLY A 88 -17.98 -2.65 3.74
C GLY A 88 -18.77 -1.45 3.17
N LYS A 89 -18.12 -0.33 2.86
CA LYS A 89 -18.78 0.82 2.23
C LYS A 89 -18.95 0.62 0.73
N ARG A 90 -19.88 1.36 0.12
CA ARG A 90 -20.09 1.33 -1.32
C ARG A 90 -18.99 2.13 -2.02
N THR A 91 -18.36 1.53 -3.02
CA THR A 91 -17.47 2.21 -3.95
C THR A 91 -18.28 3.08 -4.92
N ALA A 92 -17.58 3.92 -5.67
CA ALA A 92 -18.19 4.74 -6.69
C ALA A 92 -18.98 3.91 -7.71
N ASN A 93 -18.49 2.77 -8.19
CA ASN A 93 -19.23 1.94 -9.15
C ASN A 93 -20.33 1.08 -8.51
N GLY A 94 -20.55 1.22 -7.20
CA GLY A 94 -21.59 0.51 -6.47
C GLY A 94 -21.15 -0.88 -6.01
N GLU A 95 -19.88 -1.25 -6.00
CA GLU A 95 -19.47 -2.48 -5.32
C GLU A 95 -19.37 -2.26 -3.81
N THR A 96 -19.49 -3.33 -3.03
CA THR A 96 -19.10 -3.30 -1.61
C THR A 96 -17.59 -3.41 -1.49
N PHE A 97 -16.93 -2.37 -0.97
CA PHE A 97 -15.47 -2.33 -0.83
C PHE A 97 -14.98 -3.39 0.16
N ASN A 98 -14.07 -4.24 -0.31
CA ASN A 98 -13.34 -5.18 0.52
C ASN A 98 -11.86 -4.85 0.53
N MET A 99 -11.31 -4.55 1.71
CA MET A 99 -9.89 -4.19 1.87
C MET A 99 -8.94 -5.36 1.56
N TYR A 100 -9.46 -6.59 1.52
CA TYR A 100 -8.72 -7.81 1.20
C TYR A 100 -8.73 -8.17 -0.29
N ASP A 101 -9.51 -7.47 -1.12
CA ASP A 101 -9.54 -7.68 -2.58
C ASP A 101 -8.41 -6.89 -3.28
N MET A 102 -7.99 -7.31 -4.47
CA MET A 102 -7.01 -6.58 -5.29
C MET A 102 -7.66 -5.43 -6.06
N THR A 103 -8.09 -4.39 -5.35
CA THR A 103 -8.82 -3.24 -5.90
C THR A 103 -8.10 -1.90 -5.68
N ALA A 104 -8.47 -0.89 -6.47
CA ALA A 104 -7.95 0.47 -6.35
C ALA A 104 -8.99 1.56 -6.67
N ALA A 105 -8.74 2.78 -6.20
CA ALA A 105 -9.38 4.01 -6.64
C ALA A 105 -8.52 4.77 -7.63
N HIS A 106 -9.16 5.28 -8.67
CA HIS A 106 -8.58 6.29 -9.55
C HIS A 106 -9.55 7.45 -9.78
N ARG A 107 -9.00 8.66 -9.92
CA ARG A 107 -9.81 9.90 -10.01
C ARG A 107 -10.69 9.91 -11.26
N THR A 108 -10.17 9.40 -12.37
CA THR A 108 -10.77 9.67 -13.68
C THR A 108 -10.94 8.45 -14.58
N LEU A 109 -10.38 7.28 -14.24
CA LEU A 109 -10.53 6.10 -15.10
C LEU A 109 -11.98 5.61 -15.09
N GLN A 110 -12.41 5.02 -16.21
CA GLN A 110 -13.66 4.26 -16.28
C GLN A 110 -13.66 3.14 -15.24
N LEU A 111 -14.83 2.86 -14.69
CA LEU A 111 -15.02 1.78 -13.72
C LEU A 111 -15.94 0.71 -14.33
N PRO A 112 -15.65 -0.58 -14.13
CA PRO A 112 -14.35 -1.08 -13.71
C PRO A 112 -13.28 -0.88 -14.80
N SER A 113 -12.01 -0.86 -14.41
CA SER A 113 -10.87 -1.05 -15.32
C SER A 113 -9.84 -1.98 -14.69
N ILE A 114 -8.94 -2.56 -15.49
CA ILE A 114 -7.84 -3.38 -15.00
C ILE A 114 -6.52 -2.64 -15.21
N ILE A 115 -5.73 -2.54 -14.15
CA ILE A 115 -4.42 -1.87 -14.16
C ILE A 115 -3.33 -2.81 -13.65
N ARG A 116 -2.13 -2.69 -14.22
CA ARG A 116 -0.89 -3.10 -13.56
C ARG A 116 -0.34 -1.91 -12.79
N VAL A 117 -0.04 -2.14 -11.52
CA VAL A 117 0.62 -1.17 -10.65
C VAL A 117 2.01 -1.70 -10.37
N THR A 118 3.03 -0.89 -10.63
CA THR A 118 4.42 -1.21 -10.29
C THR A 118 4.90 -0.21 -9.24
N ASN A 119 5.30 -0.71 -8.07
CA ASN A 119 6.01 0.08 -7.08
C ASN A 119 7.44 0.36 -7.61
N LEU A 120 7.75 1.64 -7.81
CA LEU A 120 9.00 2.08 -8.42
C LEU A 120 10.18 2.06 -7.43
N GLU A 121 9.92 1.92 -6.14
CA GLU A 121 10.96 1.89 -5.10
C GLU A 121 11.52 0.47 -4.89
N ASN A 122 10.74 -0.57 -5.18
CA ASN A 122 11.15 -1.96 -4.96
C ASN A 122 10.91 -2.89 -6.18
N GLY A 123 10.37 -2.38 -7.28
CA GLY A 123 10.11 -3.15 -8.50
C GLY A 123 8.93 -4.13 -8.42
N ARG A 124 8.27 -4.29 -7.27
CA ARG A 124 7.12 -5.19 -7.11
C ARG A 124 5.95 -4.67 -7.93
N SER A 125 5.22 -5.59 -8.57
CA SER A 125 4.04 -5.24 -9.36
C SER A 125 2.85 -6.14 -9.03
N ALA A 126 1.66 -5.62 -9.29
CA ALA A 126 0.41 -6.33 -9.07
C ALA A 126 -0.68 -5.87 -10.05
N ILE A 127 -1.55 -6.79 -10.42
CA ILE A 127 -2.77 -6.48 -11.20
C ILE A 127 -3.91 -6.18 -10.24
N MET A 128 -4.62 -5.10 -10.50
CA MET A 128 -5.72 -4.63 -9.67
C MET A 128 -6.88 -4.17 -10.55
N ARG A 129 -8.08 -4.29 -10.00
CA ARG A 129 -9.29 -3.73 -10.61
C ARG A 129 -9.61 -2.38 -9.99
N VAL A 130 -9.75 -1.36 -10.82
CA VAL A 130 -10.21 -0.04 -10.37
C VAL A 130 -11.73 -0.08 -10.29
N ASN A 131 -12.29 0.09 -9.09
CA ASN A 131 -13.74 0.08 -8.86
C ASN A 131 -14.24 1.30 -8.09
N ASP A 132 -13.34 2.24 -7.76
CA ASP A 132 -13.69 3.41 -6.96
C ASP A 132 -13.06 4.72 -7.47
N ARG A 133 -13.50 5.84 -6.89
CA ARG A 133 -13.02 7.21 -7.17
C ARG A 133 -12.15 7.72 -6.03
N GLY A 134 -11.15 8.52 -6.39
CA GLY A 134 -10.14 9.03 -5.48
C GLY A 134 -8.74 8.66 -5.97
N PRO A 135 -7.66 8.97 -5.23
CA PRO A 135 -7.61 9.85 -4.06
C PRO A 135 -7.88 11.31 -4.38
N PHE A 136 -8.31 12.07 -3.35
CA PHE A 136 -8.52 13.52 -3.46
C PHE A 136 -7.43 14.36 -2.79
N SER A 137 -6.50 13.74 -2.06
CA SER A 137 -5.29 14.42 -1.59
C SER A 137 -4.41 14.85 -2.76
N LYS A 138 -3.72 15.98 -2.59
CA LYS A 138 -3.16 16.75 -3.71
C LYS A 138 -2.13 15.99 -4.54
N ASP A 139 -1.34 15.13 -3.90
CA ASP A 139 -0.12 14.56 -4.50
C ASP A 139 -0.25 13.07 -4.86
N ARG A 140 -1.43 12.46 -4.64
CA ARG A 140 -1.64 11.02 -4.86
C ARG A 140 -2.42 10.74 -6.12
N VAL A 141 -2.04 9.76 -6.93
CA VAL A 141 -2.77 9.39 -8.16
C VAL A 141 -3.64 8.16 -7.96
N LEU A 142 -3.34 7.32 -6.95
CA LEU A 142 -3.97 6.03 -6.72
C LEU A 142 -4.12 5.76 -5.21
N ASP A 143 -5.23 5.16 -4.82
CA ASP A 143 -5.40 4.54 -3.50
C ASP A 143 -5.71 3.06 -3.71
N VAL A 144 -4.83 2.17 -3.29
CA VAL A 144 -5.04 0.71 -3.41
C VAL A 144 -5.71 0.15 -2.15
N SER A 145 -6.25 -1.06 -2.23
CA SER A 145 -6.71 -1.78 -1.04
C SER A 145 -5.55 -2.12 -0.10
N LYS A 146 -5.83 -2.47 1.16
CA LYS A 146 -4.81 -2.98 2.09
C LYS A 146 -4.05 -4.16 1.48
N LYS A 147 -4.77 -5.10 0.84
CA LYS A 147 -4.13 -6.24 0.18
C LYS A 147 -3.22 -5.80 -0.97
N GLY A 148 -3.63 -4.81 -1.75
CA GLY A 148 -2.78 -4.23 -2.79
C GLY A 148 -1.48 -3.65 -2.23
N ALA A 149 -1.55 -2.94 -1.11
CA ALA A 149 -0.37 -2.37 -0.45
C ALA A 149 0.57 -3.43 0.14
N GLU A 150 0.02 -4.53 0.68
CA GLU A 150 0.80 -5.71 1.11
C GLU A 150 1.58 -6.32 -0.06
N VAL A 151 0.90 -6.56 -1.19
CA VAL A 151 1.49 -7.20 -2.38
C VAL A 151 2.51 -6.29 -3.07
N LEU A 152 2.30 -4.97 -3.05
CA LEU A 152 3.25 -3.98 -3.56
C LEU A 152 4.35 -3.61 -2.55
N GLY A 153 4.27 -4.11 -1.32
CA GLY A 153 5.30 -3.96 -0.30
C GLY A 153 5.44 -2.54 0.25
N PHE A 154 4.34 -1.79 0.34
CA PHE A 154 4.36 -0.43 0.91
C PHE A 154 3.34 -0.19 2.04
N GLN A 155 2.65 -1.24 2.52
CA GLN A 155 1.62 -1.08 3.56
C GLN A 155 2.13 -0.34 4.81
N ASN A 156 3.34 -0.69 5.28
CA ASN A 156 3.93 -0.09 6.48
C ASN A 156 4.44 1.34 6.25
N GLN A 157 4.89 1.64 5.03
CA GLN A 157 5.33 2.97 4.59
C GLN A 157 4.15 3.93 4.40
N GLY A 158 2.94 3.39 4.17
CA GLY A 158 1.72 4.15 3.93
C GLY A 158 1.59 4.66 2.50
N THR A 159 2.69 5.16 1.92
CA THR A 159 2.75 5.67 0.55
C THR A 159 3.99 5.21 -0.19
N THR A 160 3.93 5.17 -1.52
CA THR A 160 5.09 4.90 -2.38
C THR A 160 4.89 5.51 -3.78
N LYS A 161 5.96 5.67 -4.55
CA LYS A 161 5.85 6.02 -5.98
C LYS A 161 5.47 4.80 -6.81
N VAL A 162 4.45 4.94 -7.64
CA VAL A 162 3.98 3.88 -8.54
C VAL A 162 3.91 4.33 -9.99
N ARG A 163 4.06 3.37 -10.90
CA ARG A 163 3.63 3.45 -12.29
C ARG A 163 2.35 2.63 -12.46
N ILE A 164 1.36 3.23 -13.10
CA ILE A 164 0.05 2.65 -13.42
C ILE A 164 0.02 2.44 -14.93
N GLU A 165 -0.35 1.23 -15.35
CA GLU A 165 -0.53 0.88 -16.75
C GLU A 165 -1.91 0.24 -16.90
N VAL A 166 -2.80 0.85 -17.68
CA VAL A 166 -4.08 0.23 -18.03
C VAL A 166 -3.82 -0.96 -18.94
N LEU A 167 -4.34 -2.12 -18.56
CA LEU A 167 -4.29 -3.32 -19.40
C LEU A 167 -5.50 -3.27 -20.35
N LYS A 168 -5.23 -3.03 -21.64
CA LYS A 168 -6.22 -2.59 -22.63
C LYS A 168 -7.31 -3.63 -22.84
N GLU A 169 -6.92 -4.84 -23.23
CA GLU A 169 -7.82 -5.92 -23.61
C GLU A 169 -8.72 -6.32 -22.42
N GLU A 170 -8.14 -6.36 -21.22
CA GLU A 170 -8.82 -6.81 -20.01
C GLU A 170 -9.70 -5.73 -19.43
N SER A 171 -9.28 -4.46 -19.53
CA SER A 171 -10.14 -3.32 -19.23
C SER A 171 -11.36 -3.27 -20.15
N GLN A 172 -11.18 -3.53 -21.46
CA GLN A 172 -12.31 -3.62 -22.40
C GLN A 172 -13.24 -4.78 -22.06
N HIS A 173 -12.67 -5.93 -21.67
CA HIS A 173 -13.44 -7.10 -21.26
C HIS A 173 -14.30 -6.83 -20.01
N VAL A 174 -13.71 -6.28 -18.94
CA VAL A 174 -14.48 -5.98 -17.71
C VAL A 174 -15.49 -4.86 -17.94
N ALA A 175 -15.20 -3.89 -18.80
CA ALA A 175 -16.16 -2.87 -19.19
C ALA A 175 -17.35 -3.49 -19.93
N ALA A 176 -17.12 -4.39 -20.89
CA ALA A 176 -18.18 -5.08 -21.62
C ALA A 176 -19.05 -5.96 -20.71
N MET A 177 -18.43 -6.66 -19.75
CA MET A 177 -19.14 -7.43 -18.75
C MET A 177 -20.02 -6.57 -17.84
N ALA A 178 -19.45 -5.50 -17.28
CA ALA A 178 -20.17 -4.59 -16.39
C ALA A 178 -21.33 -3.87 -17.11
N LYS A 179 -21.17 -3.53 -18.41
CA LYS A 179 -22.26 -3.00 -19.26
C LYS A 179 -23.41 -4.00 -19.43
N LYS A 180 -23.13 -5.31 -19.36
CA LYS A 180 -24.14 -6.39 -19.38
C LYS A 180 -24.68 -6.76 -17.99
N GLY A 181 -24.27 -6.04 -16.94
CA GLY A 181 -24.69 -6.33 -15.55
C GLY A 181 -24.04 -7.57 -14.93
N LEU A 182 -22.95 -8.06 -15.53
CA LEU A 182 -22.19 -9.22 -15.05
C LEU A 182 -21.15 -8.79 -14.01
N SER A 183 -21.00 -9.58 -12.94
CA SER A 183 -19.99 -9.30 -11.91
C SER A 183 -18.58 -9.36 -12.47
N THR A 184 -17.76 -8.34 -12.15
CA THR A 184 -16.33 -8.28 -12.53
C THR A 184 -15.38 -8.62 -11.38
N ARG A 185 -15.91 -8.89 -10.18
CA ARG A 185 -15.12 -9.18 -8.97
C ARG A 185 -14.42 -10.53 -9.10
N GLY A 186 -13.14 -10.60 -8.76
CA GLY A 186 -12.33 -11.83 -8.85
C GLY A 186 -11.59 -12.03 -10.18
N ILE A 187 -11.89 -11.24 -11.21
CA ILE A 187 -11.16 -11.28 -12.49
C ILE A 187 -9.69 -10.92 -12.27
N GLU A 188 -9.42 -9.93 -11.42
CA GLU A 188 -8.05 -9.53 -11.08
C GLU A 188 -7.22 -10.68 -10.48
N LEU A 189 -7.85 -11.58 -9.71
CA LEU A 189 -7.20 -12.75 -9.12
C LEU A 189 -6.95 -13.84 -10.16
N ALA A 190 -7.90 -14.07 -11.06
CA ALA A 190 -7.73 -15.00 -12.17
C ALA A 190 -6.58 -14.57 -13.09
N MET A 191 -6.47 -13.26 -13.35
CA MET A 191 -5.39 -12.68 -14.16
C MET A 191 -4.03 -12.78 -13.47
N ALA A 192 -3.95 -12.47 -12.17
CA ALA A 192 -2.70 -12.57 -11.41
C ALA A 192 -2.13 -14.01 -11.34
N ARG A 193 -2.98 -15.02 -11.52
CA ARG A 193 -2.58 -16.44 -11.59
C ARG A 193 -2.07 -16.85 -12.97
N ASN A 194 -2.30 -16.05 -14.01
CA ASN A 194 -1.86 -16.38 -15.37
C ASN A 194 -0.39 -15.93 -15.56
N PRO A 195 0.53 -16.86 -15.88
CA PRO A 195 1.96 -16.56 -15.99
C PRO A 195 2.30 -15.52 -17.06
N ASN A 196 1.46 -15.36 -18.10
CA ASN A 196 1.67 -14.34 -19.13
C ASN A 196 1.69 -12.92 -18.57
N TYR A 197 0.98 -12.68 -17.45
CA TYR A 197 0.97 -11.39 -16.78
C TYR A 197 2.10 -11.20 -15.76
N LEU A 198 2.73 -12.29 -15.30
CA LEU A 198 3.87 -12.28 -14.38
C LEU A 198 5.20 -12.00 -15.13
N VAL A 199 5.27 -12.39 -16.41
CA VAL A 199 6.48 -12.30 -17.26
C VAL A 199 6.68 -10.91 -17.89
N ALA A 200 5.65 -10.07 -18.00
CA ALA A 200 5.77 -8.70 -18.51
C ALA A 200 6.66 -7.78 -17.63
N SER A 201 7.15 -8.28 -16.48
CA SER A 201 8.19 -7.65 -15.66
C SER A 201 9.60 -7.76 -16.26
N LYS A 202 9.85 -8.65 -17.23
CA LYS A 202 11.20 -8.97 -17.74
C LYS A 202 11.59 -8.25 -19.04
N GLN A 203 10.67 -7.65 -19.77
CA GLN A 203 11.00 -6.89 -20.97
C GLN A 203 11.07 -5.39 -20.61
N GLY A 204 12.29 -4.93 -20.40
CA GLY A 204 12.61 -3.51 -20.33
C GLY A 204 12.23 -2.83 -21.64
N VAL A 205 11.02 -2.27 -21.69
CA VAL A 205 10.71 -1.21 -22.65
C VAL A 205 11.35 0.05 -22.11
N SER A 206 12.47 0.46 -22.72
CA SER A 206 13.09 1.75 -22.46
C SER A 206 12.07 2.85 -22.70
N PRO A 207 11.81 3.75 -21.73
CA PRO A 207 10.98 4.92 -21.99
C PRO A 207 11.71 5.81 -23.00
N SER A 208 11.12 6.03 -24.17
CA SER A 208 11.42 7.26 -24.91
C SER A 208 10.93 8.43 -24.06
N TYR A 209 11.86 9.01 -23.31
CA TYR A 209 11.66 10.20 -22.52
C TYR A 209 11.43 11.39 -23.47
N ILE A 210 10.16 11.76 -23.69
CA ILE A 210 9.84 13.05 -24.28
C ILE A 210 10.06 14.09 -23.17
N LYS A 211 11.14 14.86 -23.28
CA LYS A 211 11.44 16.03 -22.44
C LYS A 211 10.21 16.95 -22.39
N PRO A 212 9.61 17.22 -21.21
CA PRO A 212 8.72 18.36 -21.09
C PRO A 212 9.55 19.64 -21.25
N ARG A 213 9.10 20.50 -22.16
CA ARG A 213 9.61 21.85 -22.40
C ARG A 213 9.59 22.63 -21.07
N SER A 214 10.76 22.99 -20.56
CA SER A 214 10.92 23.79 -19.35
C SER A 214 10.26 25.15 -19.52
N ALA A 215 9.27 25.45 -18.67
CA ALA A 215 8.94 26.82 -18.32
C ALA A 215 9.90 27.24 -17.20
N ASN A 216 10.61 28.36 -17.42
CA ASN A 216 11.58 28.90 -16.49
C ASN A 216 10.93 29.23 -15.13
N LEU A 217 11.32 28.49 -14.09
CA LEU A 217 11.18 28.91 -12.70
C LEU A 217 12.60 29.11 -12.15
N THR A 218 13.00 30.37 -12.05
CA THR A 218 14.29 30.79 -11.50
C THR A 218 14.32 30.51 -10.01
N LEU A 219 14.94 29.39 -9.62
CA LEU A 219 15.30 29.11 -8.23
C LEU A 219 16.65 29.79 -7.92
N LYS A 220 16.67 30.63 -6.88
CA LYS A 220 17.90 31.24 -6.35
C LYS A 220 18.83 30.16 -5.79
N LYS A 221 20.10 30.26 -6.15
CA LYS A 221 21.24 29.41 -5.76
C LYS A 221 21.49 29.42 -4.24
N PRO A 222 21.65 28.26 -3.58
CA PRO A 222 22.30 28.20 -2.26
C PRO A 222 23.83 28.17 -2.42
N LEU A 223 24.52 28.88 -1.52
CA LEU A 223 25.97 28.94 -1.45
C LEU A 223 26.58 27.59 -1.04
N ALA A 224 27.77 27.31 -1.56
CA ALA A 224 28.57 26.13 -1.26
C ALA A 224 29.10 26.15 0.17
N VAL A 225 29.12 24.99 0.81
CA VAL A 225 29.85 24.74 2.08
C VAL A 225 30.93 23.71 1.78
N GLN A 226 32.17 24.03 2.16
CA GLN A 226 33.37 23.21 1.98
C GLN A 226 33.46 22.08 3.02
N PRO A 227 34.26 21.03 2.77
CA PRO A 227 34.43 19.89 3.67
C PRO A 227 35.39 20.25 4.82
N VAL A 228 35.09 19.78 6.04
CA VAL A 228 36.01 19.82 7.18
C VAL A 228 36.36 18.40 7.65
N GLU A 229 37.66 18.20 7.80
CA GLU A 229 38.40 17.00 8.18
C GLU A 229 38.14 16.61 9.65
N ALA A 230 38.28 15.32 9.96
CA ALA A 230 38.09 14.73 11.28
C ALA A 230 39.41 14.68 12.08
N GLU A 231 39.33 14.72 13.42
CA GLU A 231 40.22 14.05 14.41
C GLU A 231 39.56 14.18 15.83
N PRO A 232 39.93 13.34 16.82
CA PRO A 232 39.00 12.68 17.74
C PRO A 232 38.96 13.24 19.16
N VAL A 233 37.87 12.97 19.91
CA VAL A 233 37.88 13.07 21.38
C VAL A 233 36.90 12.10 22.05
N LEU A 234 37.50 11.14 22.75
CA LEU A 234 37.18 10.52 24.05
C LEU A 234 35.72 10.27 24.48
N ALA A 235 35.52 9.01 24.88
CA ALA A 235 34.34 8.40 25.47
C ALA A 235 33.78 9.13 26.69
N SER A 236 32.44 9.14 26.80
CA SER A 236 31.75 9.24 28.08
C SER A 236 30.49 8.36 28.07
N ALA A 237 30.52 7.40 28.99
CA ALA A 237 29.44 6.73 29.71
C ALA A 237 28.12 6.36 28.98
N ALA A 238 27.88 5.05 28.99
CA ALA A 238 26.63 4.38 28.60
C ALA A 238 25.40 4.93 29.34
N ALA A 239 24.47 5.48 28.58
CA ALA A 239 23.03 5.34 28.85
C ALA A 239 22.50 4.37 27.79
N THR A 240 22.19 3.14 28.20
CA THR A 240 21.38 2.24 27.36
C THR A 240 20.07 2.96 27.06
N PRO A 241 19.66 3.10 25.77
CA PRO A 241 18.32 3.57 25.47
C PRO A 241 17.36 2.54 26.08
N SER A 242 16.60 2.95 27.10
CA SER A 242 15.50 2.11 27.56
C SER A 242 14.55 1.94 26.38
N ASP A 243 14.50 0.75 25.79
CA ASP A 243 13.58 0.36 24.70
C ASP A 243 12.11 0.29 25.18
N SER A 244 11.71 1.24 26.02
CA SER A 244 10.37 1.35 26.54
C SER A 244 9.45 1.94 25.47
N VAL A 245 8.43 1.19 25.10
CA VAL A 245 7.39 1.55 24.15
C VAL A 245 6.03 1.59 24.86
N TYR A 246 5.06 2.22 24.22
CA TYR A 246 3.67 2.23 24.64
C TYR A 246 2.83 1.36 23.71
N VAL A 247 1.73 0.79 24.18
CA VAL A 247 0.75 0.12 23.32
C VAL A 247 -0.48 0.99 23.23
N GLN A 248 -0.75 1.59 22.08
CA GLN A 248 -1.94 2.40 21.84
C GLN A 248 -3.10 1.54 21.36
N ALA A 249 -4.18 1.48 22.14
CA ALA A 249 -5.39 0.71 21.85
C ALA A 249 -6.51 1.52 21.17
N GLY A 250 -6.35 2.85 21.08
CA GLY A 250 -7.32 3.71 20.40
C GLY A 250 -6.96 5.19 20.46
N ALA A 251 -7.63 6.00 19.64
CA ALA A 251 -7.52 7.45 19.66
C ALA A 251 -8.89 8.08 19.38
N PHE A 252 -9.30 9.00 20.25
CA PHE A 252 -10.67 9.56 20.27
C PHE A 252 -10.63 11.08 20.24
N ARG A 253 -11.64 11.72 19.64
CA ARG A 253 -11.80 13.18 19.72
C ARG A 253 -12.50 13.64 21.00
N ASP A 254 -13.07 12.71 21.76
CA ASP A 254 -13.84 12.96 22.97
C ASP A 254 -13.19 12.22 24.16
N ALA A 255 -12.95 12.96 25.26
CA ALA A 255 -12.29 12.43 26.45
C ALA A 255 -13.11 11.36 27.19
N HIS A 256 -14.44 11.49 27.22
CA HIS A 256 -15.33 10.51 27.86
C HIS A 256 -15.31 9.19 27.09
N ASN A 257 -15.28 9.22 25.76
CA ASN A 257 -15.15 8.01 24.95
C ASN A 257 -13.79 7.33 25.12
N ALA A 258 -12.71 8.12 25.25
CA ALA A 258 -11.40 7.58 25.61
C ALA A 258 -11.41 6.92 27.01
N GLN A 259 -12.09 7.53 27.97
CA GLN A 259 -12.20 6.99 29.33
C GLN A 259 -13.00 5.67 29.37
N LYS A 260 -14.10 5.57 28.61
CA LYS A 260 -14.84 4.30 28.47
C LYS A 260 -13.97 3.17 27.93
N MET A 261 -13.08 3.47 27.00
CA MET A 261 -12.13 2.48 26.46
C MET A 261 -11.10 2.07 27.51
N VAL A 262 -10.58 3.01 28.31
CA VAL A 262 -9.72 2.69 29.46
C VAL A 262 -10.42 1.75 30.44
N ASP A 263 -11.69 2.03 30.78
CA ASP A 263 -12.46 1.20 31.70
C ASP A 263 -12.70 -0.21 31.14
N ALA A 264 -12.97 -0.32 29.84
CA ALA A 264 -13.14 -1.59 29.13
C ALA A 264 -11.84 -2.42 29.04
N LEU A 265 -10.69 -1.77 29.23
CA LEU A 265 -9.35 -2.35 29.09
C LEU A 265 -8.68 -2.70 30.43
N ARG A 266 -9.31 -2.40 31.57
CA ARG A 266 -8.75 -2.69 32.91
C ARG A 266 -8.33 -4.15 33.10
N ALA A 267 -9.02 -5.09 32.46
CA ALA A 267 -8.70 -6.52 32.51
C ALA A 267 -7.36 -6.89 31.83
N PHE A 268 -6.82 -6.02 30.97
CA PHE A 268 -5.58 -6.26 30.20
C PHE A 268 -4.37 -5.49 30.74
N GLY A 269 -4.57 -4.67 31.78
CA GLY A 269 -3.53 -3.87 32.40
C GLY A 269 -3.95 -2.42 32.61
N ASN A 270 -2.99 -1.59 33.02
CA ASN A 270 -3.24 -0.18 33.30
C ASN A 270 -3.15 0.66 32.01
N ALA A 271 -4.29 0.82 31.33
CA ALA A 271 -4.42 1.78 30.24
C ALA A 271 -4.70 3.18 30.80
N HIS A 272 -4.18 4.22 30.16
CA HIS A 272 -4.44 5.61 30.52
C HIS A 272 -4.70 6.45 29.27
N VAL A 273 -5.40 7.57 29.45
CA VAL A 273 -5.63 8.55 28.38
C VAL A 273 -4.47 9.54 28.35
N LYS A 274 -3.84 9.70 27.18
CA LYS A 274 -2.86 10.75 26.90
C LYS A 274 -3.46 11.77 25.93
N PRO A 275 -3.69 13.02 26.36
CA PRO A 275 -4.05 14.11 25.46
C PRO A 275 -2.90 14.41 24.49
N ARG A 276 -3.23 14.64 23.22
CA ARG A 276 -2.30 15.09 22.19
C ARG A 276 -2.97 16.21 21.39
N LEU A 277 -2.24 17.30 21.18
CA LEU A 277 -2.66 18.36 20.28
C LEU A 277 -2.49 17.88 18.84
N SER A 278 -3.51 18.10 18.02
CA SER A 278 -3.50 17.85 16.57
C SER A 278 -4.09 19.04 15.83
N ASP A 279 -3.78 19.17 14.54
CA ASP A 279 -4.20 20.29 13.69
C ASP A 279 -5.73 20.48 13.56
N GLY A 280 -6.54 19.55 14.11
CA GLY A 280 -8.01 19.61 14.14
C GLY A 280 -8.64 19.53 15.54
N GLY A 281 -7.86 19.82 16.59
CA GLY A 281 -8.30 19.84 18.00
C GLY A 281 -7.59 18.81 18.90
N SER A 282 -8.03 18.73 20.16
CA SER A 282 -7.53 17.77 21.15
C SER A 282 -7.89 16.33 20.79
N LEU A 283 -6.89 15.46 20.70
CA LEU A 283 -7.04 14.03 20.48
C LEU A 283 -6.62 13.27 21.75
N TYR A 284 -7.37 12.23 22.13
CA TYR A 284 -7.17 11.45 23.34
C TYR A 284 -6.74 10.04 22.97
N SER A 285 -5.46 9.73 23.13
CA SER A 285 -4.90 8.40 22.86
C SER A 285 -5.01 7.52 24.10
N VAL A 286 -5.57 6.32 23.96
CA VAL A 286 -5.65 5.32 25.03
C VAL A 286 -4.45 4.39 24.91
N ARG A 287 -3.58 4.37 25.92
CA ARG A 287 -2.28 3.70 25.85
C ARG A 287 -1.96 2.89 27.12
N PHE A 288 -1.24 1.79 26.96
CA PHE A 288 -0.55 1.06 28.04
C PHE A 288 0.94 1.38 28.02
N GLY A 289 1.61 1.32 29.17
CA GLY A 289 3.06 1.52 29.29
C GLY A 289 3.45 2.81 30.01
N PRO A 290 4.74 3.16 30.04
CA PRO A 290 5.84 2.56 29.26
C PRO A 290 6.16 1.10 29.64
N MET A 291 6.52 0.25 28.68
CA MET A 291 6.91 -1.17 28.88
C MET A 291 7.93 -1.63 27.83
N GLN A 292 8.62 -2.76 28.03
CA GLN A 292 9.57 -3.26 27.04
C GLN A 292 8.87 -3.74 25.75
N VAL A 293 9.59 -3.72 24.62
CA VAL A 293 9.06 -4.14 23.31
C VAL A 293 8.48 -5.56 23.32
N ALA A 294 9.12 -6.50 24.03
CA ALA A 294 8.64 -7.88 24.15
C ALA A 294 7.26 -7.94 24.84
N ASP A 295 7.08 -7.19 25.93
CA ASP A 295 5.82 -7.10 26.67
C ASP A 295 4.72 -6.43 25.83
N ALA A 296 5.09 -5.40 25.07
CA ALA A 296 4.19 -4.70 24.16
C ALA A 296 3.65 -5.62 23.06
N ASN A 297 4.50 -6.45 22.44
CA ASN A 297 4.08 -7.39 21.40
C ASN A 297 3.12 -8.47 21.94
N ASN A 298 3.39 -8.95 23.15
CA ASN A 298 2.51 -9.90 23.85
C ASN A 298 1.15 -9.27 24.16
N LEU A 299 1.15 -8.01 24.62
CA LEU A 299 -0.08 -7.27 24.93
C LEU A 299 -0.92 -6.98 23.68
N VAL A 300 -0.30 -6.55 22.57
CA VAL A 300 -0.97 -6.36 21.27
C VAL A 300 -1.66 -7.65 20.82
N SER A 301 -0.97 -8.78 20.92
CA SER A 301 -1.51 -10.09 20.53
C SER A 301 -2.72 -10.50 21.40
N LYS A 302 -2.64 -10.28 22.72
CA LYS A 302 -3.73 -10.57 23.66
C LYS A 302 -4.96 -9.68 23.42
N LEU A 303 -4.77 -8.39 23.16
CA LEU A 303 -5.85 -7.45 22.87
C LEU A 303 -6.58 -7.78 21.57
N GLY A 304 -5.82 -8.21 20.55
CA GLY A 304 -6.38 -8.69 19.28
C GLY A 304 -7.24 -9.93 19.45
N GLN A 305 -6.82 -10.90 20.27
CA GLN A 305 -7.53 -12.16 20.49
C GLN A 305 -8.77 -12.01 21.38
N ALA A 306 -8.67 -11.26 22.47
CA ALA A 306 -9.69 -11.28 23.53
C ALA A 306 -10.87 -10.33 23.27
N LYS A 307 -10.68 -9.26 22.48
CA LYS A 307 -11.75 -8.27 22.21
C LYS A 307 -11.74 -7.70 20.78
N ARG A 308 -10.90 -8.21 19.86
CA ARG A 308 -10.68 -7.61 18.53
C ARG A 308 -10.31 -6.12 18.63
N ILE A 309 -9.55 -5.77 19.66
CA ILE A 309 -9.07 -4.41 19.87
C ILE A 309 -7.76 -4.28 19.11
N ASP A 310 -7.77 -3.47 18.05
CA ASP A 310 -6.58 -3.15 17.27
C ASP A 310 -5.67 -2.23 18.08
N ALA A 311 -4.65 -2.81 18.72
CA ALA A 311 -3.63 -2.09 19.46
C ALA A 311 -2.30 -2.10 18.71
N ILE A 312 -1.55 -1.00 18.77
CA ILE A 312 -0.25 -0.84 18.11
C ILE A 312 0.83 -0.42 19.11
N ALA A 313 2.03 -0.97 19.00
CA ALA A 313 3.17 -0.47 19.75
C ALA A 313 3.63 0.87 19.14
N VAL A 314 3.81 1.90 19.98
CA VAL A 314 4.21 3.25 19.60
C VAL A 314 5.35 3.72 20.51
N ARG A 315 6.30 4.45 19.94
CA ARG A 315 7.28 5.24 20.70
C ARG A 315 6.71 6.64 20.90
N ASP A 316 7.06 7.27 22.01
CA ASP A 316 6.64 8.66 22.28
C ASP A 316 7.33 9.65 21.33
#